data_AF-G2LH59-F1
#
_entry.id   AF-G2LH59-F1
#
_cell.length_a   1.000
_cell.length_b   1.000
_cell.length_c   1.000
_cell.angle_alpha   90.00
_cell.angle_beta   90.00
_cell.angle_gamma   90.00
#
_symmetry.space_group_name_H-M   'P 1'
#
loop_
_entity.id
_entity.type
_entity.pdbx_description
1 polymer ?
#
loop_
_entity_poly.entity_id
_entity_poly.type
_entity_poly.pdbx_seq_one_letter_code
_entity_poly.pdbx_strand_id
1 'polypeptide(L)'
;MVSAYQLASWIEPLYLKFRDQIDIIGIAAFRGVPDIFRELVRVSIEKLSPKEVLIDWDGEVSRAYGLTFGQCRVVVVAPDGTVVQAVNGTATPATFRRVTDSIADAMQETAAIQSASDENLA
;
A
#
# COMPACT_ATOMS: atom_id res chain seq x y z
N MET A 1 -1.84 3.98 17.64
CA MET A 1 -2.55 2.95 16.85
C MET A 1 -3.27 3.64 15.70
N VAL A 2 -3.14 3.14 14.48
CA VAL A 2 -3.90 3.66 13.32
C VAL A 2 -5.37 3.26 13.51
N SER A 3 -6.31 4.17 13.25
CA SER A 3 -7.73 3.83 13.38
C SER A 3 -8.22 3.00 12.20
N ALA A 4 -9.16 2.08 12.44
CA ALA A 4 -9.81 1.31 11.39
C ALA A 4 -10.44 2.22 10.33
N TYR A 5 -10.94 3.40 10.74
CA TYR A 5 -11.48 4.42 9.84
C TYR A 5 -10.43 4.96 8.86
N GLN A 6 -9.20 5.24 9.30
CA GLN A 6 -8.14 5.69 8.40
C GLN A 6 -7.85 4.64 7.32
N LEU A 7 -7.72 3.37 7.70
CA LEU A 7 -7.49 2.28 6.74
C LEU A 7 -8.67 2.11 5.77
N ALA A 8 -9.90 2.06 6.29
CA ALA A 8 -11.11 1.90 5.48
C ALA A 8 -11.30 3.04 4.47
N SER A 9 -10.93 4.27 4.85
CA SER A 9 -11.01 5.44 3.96
C SER A 9 -10.15 5.32 2.69
N TRP A 10 -9.16 4.42 2.70
CA TRP A 10 -8.30 4.15 1.55
C TRP A 10 -8.67 2.85 0.83
N ILE A 11 -8.79 1.74 1.58
CA ILE A 11 -8.84 0.39 1.01
C ILE A 11 -10.08 0.19 0.13
N GLU A 12 -11.27 0.50 0.66
CA GLU A 12 -12.53 0.25 -0.06
C GLU A 12 -12.66 1.12 -1.32
N PRO A 13 -12.41 2.45 -1.27
CA PRO A 13 -12.49 3.28 -2.48
C PRO A 13 -11.44 2.94 -3.54
N LEU A 14 -10.21 2.60 -3.15
CA LEU A 14 -9.17 2.17 -4.10
C LEU A 14 -9.53 0.86 -4.77
N TYR A 15 -10.00 -0.13 -3.99
CA TYR A 15 -10.46 -1.41 -4.51
C TYR A 15 -11.63 -1.24 -5.49
N LEU A 16 -12.63 -0.41 -5.15
CA LEU A 16 -13.78 -0.19 -6.03
C LEU A 16 -13.38 0.50 -7.33
N LYS A 17 -12.44 1.46 -7.28
CA LYS A 17 -12.00 2.25 -8.43
C LYS A 17 -11.10 1.47 -9.40
N PHE A 18 -10.13 0.72 -8.87
CA PHE A 18 -9.12 0.06 -9.69
C PHE A 18 -9.33 -1.45 -9.84
N ARG A 19 -10.09 -2.08 -8.93
CA ARG A 19 -10.37 -3.53 -8.96
C ARG A 19 -9.07 -4.31 -9.04
N ASP A 20 -8.96 -5.19 -10.03
CA ASP A 20 -7.82 -6.09 -10.23
C ASP A 20 -6.68 -5.45 -11.03
N GLN A 21 -6.75 -4.14 -11.30
CA GLN A 21 -5.68 -3.40 -12.00
C GLN A 21 -4.52 -3.03 -11.08
N ILE A 22 -4.70 -3.13 -9.76
CA ILE A 22 -3.65 -2.86 -8.77
C ILE A 22 -3.68 -3.92 -7.67
N ASP A 23 -2.50 -4.20 -7.12
CA ASP A 23 -2.37 -4.94 -5.86
C ASP A 23 -2.40 -3.98 -4.68
N ILE A 24 -3.17 -4.33 -3.64
CA ILE A 24 -3.21 -3.59 -2.37
C ILE A 24 -2.65 -4.49 -1.27
N ILE A 25 -1.42 -4.22 -0.87
CA ILE A 25 -0.71 -4.99 0.16
C ILE A 25 -0.78 -4.26 1.49
N GLY A 26 -1.37 -4.89 2.51
CA GLY A 26 -1.38 -4.35 3.86
C GLY A 26 -0.04 -4.59 4.56
N ILE A 27 0.52 -3.59 5.24
CA ILE A 27 1.72 -3.75 6.07
C ILE A 27 1.41 -3.28 7.49
N ALA A 28 1.60 -4.17 8.46
CA ALA A 28 1.40 -3.86 9.86
C ALA A 28 2.74 -3.79 10.60
N ALA A 29 3.07 -2.62 11.14
CA ALA A 29 4.29 -2.38 11.89
C ALA A 29 4.12 -2.84 13.36
N PHE A 30 4.83 -3.90 13.75
CA PHE A 30 4.79 -4.50 15.08
C PHE A 30 6.17 -4.54 15.74
N ARG A 31 7.01 -3.53 15.45
CA ARG A 31 8.33 -3.41 16.04
C ARG A 31 8.28 -3.44 17.57
N GLY A 32 9.07 -4.32 18.17
CA GLY A 32 9.20 -4.45 19.62
C GLY A 32 8.24 -5.46 20.26
N VAL A 33 7.45 -6.19 19.47
CA VAL A 33 6.73 -7.37 19.96
C VAL A 33 7.72 -8.51 20.19
N PRO A 34 7.81 -9.08 21.42
CA PRO A 34 8.65 -10.25 21.69
C PRO A 34 8.20 -11.48 20.88
N ASP A 35 9.17 -12.33 20.52
CA ASP A 35 8.96 -13.50 19.64
C ASP A 35 7.85 -14.45 20.13
N ILE A 36 7.76 -14.64 21.45
CA ILE A 36 6.78 -15.50 22.11
C ILE A 36 5.33 -15.04 21.82
N PHE A 37 5.12 -13.75 21.52
CA PHE A 37 3.79 -13.20 21.24
C PHE A 37 3.47 -13.06 19.73
N ARG A 38 4.42 -13.31 18.84
CA ARG A 38 4.24 -13.10 17.39
C ARG A 38 3.11 -13.95 16.81
N GLU A 39 2.95 -15.18 17.29
CA GLU A 39 1.88 -16.08 16.82
C GLU A 39 0.48 -15.56 17.20
N LEU A 40 0.33 -15.05 18.43
CA LEU A 40 -0.93 -14.45 18.87
C LEU A 40 -1.29 -13.20 18.03
N VAL A 41 -0.28 -12.39 17.69
CA VAL A 41 -0.46 -11.22 16.82
C VAL A 41 -0.88 -11.65 15.42
N ARG A 42 -0.21 -12.64 14.82
CA ARG A 42 -0.53 -13.19 13.50
C ARG A 42 -1.98 -13.65 13.43
N VAL A 43 -2.40 -14.52 14.35
CA VAL A 43 -3.78 -15.04 14.42
C VAL A 43 -4.79 -13.91 14.60
N SER A 44 -4.44 -12.85 15.35
CA SER A 44 -5.32 -11.70 15.53
C SER A 44 -5.49 -10.90 14.23
N ILE A 45 -4.42 -10.71 13.45
CA ILE A 45 -4.45 -9.99 12.18
C ILE A 45 -5.22 -10.77 11.12
N GLU A 46 -4.98 -12.08 11.00
CA GLU A 46 -5.68 -12.95 10.05
C GLU A 46 -7.20 -12.95 10.27
N LYS A 47 -7.65 -12.84 11.53
CA LYS A 47 -9.07 -12.71 11.86
C LYS A 47 -9.66 -11.35 11.51
N LEU A 48 -8.85 -10.29 11.51
CA LEU A 48 -9.29 -8.91 11.32
C LEU A 48 -9.22 -8.46 9.85
N SER A 49 -8.36 -9.09 9.04
CA SER A 49 -8.16 -8.72 7.65
C SER A 49 -8.42 -9.92 6.72
N PRO A 50 -9.44 -9.87 5.85
CA PRO A 50 -9.67 -10.90 4.85
C PRO A 50 -8.64 -10.89 3.70
N LYS A 51 -7.77 -9.88 3.64
CA LYS A 51 -6.67 -9.78 2.67
C LYS A 51 -5.33 -10.00 3.36
N GLU A 52 -4.34 -10.47 2.60
CA GLU A 52 -2.97 -10.70 3.07
C GLU A 52 -2.38 -9.41 3.65
N VAL A 53 -1.88 -9.50 4.89
CA VAL A 53 -1.18 -8.43 5.59
C VAL A 53 0.21 -8.93 5.94
N LEU A 54 1.23 -8.24 5.46
CA LEU A 54 2.62 -8.46 5.83
C LEU A 54 2.89 -7.82 7.18
N ILE A 55 3.63 -8.53 8.03
CA ILE A 55 3.97 -8.04 9.38
C ILE A 55 5.45 -7.62 9.41
N ASP A 56 5.69 -6.35 9.72
CA ASP A 56 7.02 -5.79 9.90
C ASP A 56 7.43 -5.90 11.37
N TRP A 57 8.09 -7.02 11.70
CA TRP A 57 8.54 -7.34 13.07
C TRP A 57 9.75 -6.50 13.50
N ASP A 58 10.67 -6.22 12.58
CA ASP A 58 11.96 -5.57 12.88
C ASP A 58 11.90 -4.04 12.67
N GLY A 59 10.83 -3.55 12.04
CA GLY A 59 10.61 -2.14 11.80
C GLY A 59 11.50 -1.60 10.67
N GLU A 60 11.88 -2.44 9.72
CA GLU A 60 12.74 -2.06 8.59
C GLU A 60 11.92 -1.37 7.51
N VAL A 61 10.82 -2.01 7.10
CA VAL A 61 9.90 -1.46 6.09
C VAL A 61 9.26 -0.17 6.61
N SER A 62 8.78 -0.19 7.84
CA SER A 62 8.16 0.99 8.47
C SER A 62 9.12 2.19 8.53
N ARG A 63 10.41 1.95 8.77
CA ARG A 63 11.43 3.00 8.76
C ARG A 63 11.77 3.48 7.35
N ALA A 64 12.01 2.55 6.43
CA ALA A 64 12.37 2.86 5.05
C ALA A 64 11.30 3.70 4.35
N TYR A 65 10.03 3.37 4.60
CA TYR A 65 8.92 4.11 4.02
C TYR A 65 8.49 5.32 4.85
N GLY A 66 9.00 5.55 6.06
CA GLY A 66 8.69 6.74 6.85
C GLY A 66 7.32 6.72 7.54
N LEU A 67 6.93 5.56 8.08
CA LEU A 67 5.68 5.40 8.83
C LEU A 67 5.68 6.30 10.07
N THR A 68 4.57 7.01 10.28
CA THR A 68 4.38 7.90 11.44
C THR A 68 3.41 7.25 12.42
N PHE A 69 3.73 7.30 13.71
CA PHE A 69 2.88 6.71 14.73
C PHE A 69 1.44 7.26 14.67
N GLY A 70 0.46 6.35 14.64
CA GLY A 70 -0.96 6.71 14.63
C GLY A 70 -1.50 7.19 13.28
N GLN A 71 -0.69 7.17 12.22
CA GLN A 71 -1.12 7.54 10.87
C GLN A 71 -1.02 6.34 9.93
N CYS A 72 -2.09 6.11 9.16
CA CYS A 72 -2.00 5.28 7.97
C CYS A 72 -1.05 5.94 6.98
N ARG A 73 -0.17 5.16 6.34
CA ARG A 73 0.64 5.63 5.23
C ARG A 73 0.27 4.84 4.00
N VAL A 74 -0.03 5.54 2.92
CA VAL A 74 -0.28 4.97 1.60
C VAL A 74 0.90 5.32 0.71
N VAL A 75 1.48 4.30 0.09
CA VAL A 75 2.59 4.42 -0.85
C VAL A 75 2.15 3.79 -2.16
N VAL A 76 2.34 4.50 -3.26
CA VAL A 76 2.11 3.98 -4.61
C VAL A 76 3.48 3.63 -5.19
N VAL A 77 3.61 2.38 -5.60
CA VAL A 77 4.82 1.82 -6.21
C VAL A 77 4.45 1.44 -7.64
N ALA A 78 5.21 1.95 -8.61
CA ALA A 78 5.07 1.61 -10.02
C ALA A 78 5.65 0.21 -10.32
N PRO A 79 5.32 -0.41 -11.48
CA PRO A 79 5.77 -1.77 -11.79
C PRO A 79 7.29 -1.96 -11.84
N ASP A 80 8.04 -0.89 -12.08
CA ASP A 80 9.51 -0.86 -12.06
C ASP A 80 10.10 -0.80 -10.63
N GLY A 81 9.24 -0.73 -9.60
CA GLY A 81 9.62 -0.60 -8.20
C GLY A 81 9.79 0.84 -7.72
N THR A 82 9.56 1.85 -8.57
CA THR A 82 9.70 3.25 -8.21
C THR A 82 8.53 3.72 -7.33
N VAL A 83 8.82 4.42 -6.24
CA VAL A 83 7.79 5.08 -5.43
C VAL A 83 7.36 6.38 -6.11
N VAL A 84 6.14 6.42 -6.64
CA VAL A 84 5.60 7.58 -7.37
C VAL A 84 4.73 8.51 -6.50
N GLN A 85 4.23 8.00 -5.37
CA GLN A 85 3.43 8.80 -4.44
C GLN A 85 3.51 8.26 -3.01
N ALA A 86 3.45 9.16 -2.03
CA ALA A 86 3.26 8.77 -0.63
C ALA A 86 2.46 9.82 0.15
N VAL A 87 1.44 9.38 0.89
CA VAL A 87 0.59 10.23 1.73
C VAL A 87 0.37 9.61 3.10
N ASN A 88 0.16 10.47 4.11
CA ASN A 88 -0.11 10.07 5.48
C ASN A 88 -1.53 10.49 5.92
N GLY A 89 -2.10 9.73 6.84
CA GLY A 89 -3.38 10.00 7.48
C GLY A 89 -4.59 9.44 6.71
N THR A 90 -5.76 10.00 7.02
CA THR A 90 -7.04 9.64 6.39
C THR A 90 -7.09 10.09 4.93
N ALA A 91 -7.83 9.37 4.09
CA ALA A 91 -8.19 9.86 2.76
C ALA A 91 -9.03 11.15 2.86
N THR A 92 -8.52 12.21 2.28
CA THR A 92 -9.25 13.45 1.99
C THR A 92 -9.51 13.50 0.48
N PRO A 93 -10.47 14.30 -0.01
CA PRO A 93 -10.69 14.42 -1.45
C PRO A 93 -9.43 14.81 -2.24
N ALA A 94 -8.57 15.65 -1.65
CA ALA A 94 -7.32 16.07 -2.27
C ALA A 94 -6.25 14.97 -2.26
N THR A 95 -6.04 14.29 -1.12
CA THR A 95 -5.05 13.21 -1.03
C THR A 95 -5.48 11.98 -1.84
N PHE A 96 -6.77 11.67 -1.84
CA PHE A 96 -7.32 10.56 -2.63
C PHE A 96 -7.12 10.79 -4.12
N ARG A 97 -7.46 11.98 -4.61
CA ARG A 97 -7.19 12.38 -6.00
C ARG A 97 -5.71 12.21 -6.36
N ARG A 98 -4.81 12.77 -5.56
CA ARG A 98 -3.36 12.65 -5.79
C ARG A 98 -2.88 11.19 -5.90
N VAL A 99 -3.40 10.31 -5.04
CA VAL A 99 -3.09 8.88 -5.10
C VAL A 99 -3.66 8.25 -6.37
N THR A 100 -4.93 8.50 -6.69
CA THR A 100 -5.55 7.88 -7.87
C THR A 100 -4.95 8.37 -9.18
N ASP A 101 -4.54 9.63 -9.25
CA ASP A 101 -3.90 10.21 -10.43
C ASP A 101 -2.51 9.56 -10.62
N SER A 102 -1.71 9.44 -9.54
CA SER A 102 -0.41 8.76 -9.63
C SER A 102 -0.48 7.28 -10.03
N ILE A 103 -1.56 6.58 -9.67
CA ILE A 103 -1.80 5.20 -10.12
C ILE A 103 -2.08 5.19 -11.63
N ALA A 104 -2.97 6.08 -12.09
CA ALA A 104 -3.33 6.15 -13.51
C ALA A 104 -2.11 6.51 -14.39
N ASP A 105 -1.29 7.46 -13.94
CA ASP A 105 -0.07 7.86 -14.65
C ASP A 105 0.93 6.69 -14.76
N ALA A 106 1.18 5.97 -13.66
CA ALA A 106 2.08 4.81 -13.65
C ALA A 106 1.60 3.67 -14.56
N MET A 107 0.29 3.46 -14.67
CA MET A 107 -0.29 2.46 -15.56
C MET A 107 -0.11 2.83 -17.04
N GLN A 108 -0.25 4.12 -17.39
CA GLN A 108 -0.07 4.60 -18.76
C GLN A 108 1.39 4.51 -19.20
N GLU A 109 2.33 4.86 -18.32
CA GLU A 109 3.77 4.76 -18.58
C GLU A 109 4.18 3.31 -18.89
N THR A 110 3.64 2.36 -18.12
CA THR A 110 3.88 0.92 -18.35
C THR A 110 3.35 0.47 -19.72
N ALA A 111 2.15 0.90 -20.11
CA ALA A 111 1.58 0.56 -21.41
C ALA A 111 2.41 1.13 -22.57
N ALA A 112 2.89 2.37 -22.45
CA ALA A 112 3.71 3.02 -23.47
C ALA A 112 5.07 2.31 -23.66
N ILE A 113 5.72 1.87 -22.58
CA ILE A 113 6.98 1.12 -22.64
C ILE A 113 6.79 -0.24 -23.33
N GLN A 114 5.68 -0.93 -23.05
CA GLN A 114 5.36 -2.21 -23.67
C GLN A 114 5.14 -2.06 -25.19
N SER A 115 4.34 -1.08 -25.62
CA SER A 115 4.10 -0.83 -27.05
C SER A 115 5.37 -0.45 -27.82
N ALA A 116 6.26 0.36 -27.23
CA ALA A 116 7.53 0.72 -27.86
C ALA A 116 8.52 -0.45 -27.94
N SER A 117 8.42 -1.44 -27.04
CA SER A 117 9.26 -2.64 -27.07
C SER A 117 8.81 -3.61 -28.15
N ASP A 118 7.50 -3.76 -28.35
CA ASP A 118 6.90 -4.64 -29.35
C ASP A 118 7.16 -4.14 -30.79
N GLU A 119 7.18 -2.82 -31.03
CA GLU A 119 7.49 -2.22 -32.34
C GLU A 119 8.97 -2.37 -32.75
N ASN A 120 9.90 -2.50 -31.80
CA ASN A 120 11.33 -2.65 -32.10
C ASN A 120 11.76 -4.11 -32.34
N LEU A 121 10.85 -5.07 -32.14
CA LEU A 121 11.06 -6.51 -32.37
C LEU A 121 10.33 -7.03 -33.61
N ALA A 122 9.57 -6.17 -34.32
CA ALA A 122 8.86 -6.45 -35.57
C ALA A 122 9.64 -5.96 -36.80
#